data_AF-A0A0A2B784-F1
#
_entry.id   AF-A0A0A2B784-F1
#
_cell.length_a   1.000
_cell.length_b   1.000
_cell.length_c   1.000
_cell.angle_alpha   90.00
_cell.angle_beta   90.00
_cell.angle_gamma   90.00
#
_symmetry.space_group_name_H-M   'P 1'
#
loop_
_entity.id
_entity.type
_entity.pdbx_description
1 polymer ?
#
loop_
_entity_poly.entity_id
_entity_poly.type
_entity_poly.pdbx_seq_one_letter_code
_entity_poly.pdbx_strand_id
1 'polypeptide(L)' 'MKNYDFQEKHCQIIDPIENYFECITSCDISDGKCISRCVEILKRNDN' A
#
# COMPACT_ATOMS: atom_id res chain seq x y z
N MET A 1 0.80 12.09 -21.54
CA MET A 1 1.35 11.60 -20.26
C MET A 1 0.67 12.41 -19.16
N LYS A 2 -0.24 11.83 -18.38
CA LYS A 2 -0.90 12.57 -17.30
C LYS A 2 0.07 12.59 -16.13
N ASN A 3 0.55 13.79 -15.79
CA ASN A 3 1.38 14.02 -14.62
C ASN A 3 0.51 13.74 -13.39
N TYR A 4 0.84 12.69 -12.64
CA TYR A 4 0.31 12.48 -11.29
C TYR A 4 1.06 13.41 -10.33
N ASP A 5 0.94 14.71 -10.57
CA ASP A 5 1.37 15.73 -9.62
C ASP A 5 0.17 16.01 -8.72
N PHE A 6 -0.06 15.14 -7.74
CA PHE A 6 -1.12 15.29 -6.75
C PHE A 6 -0.48 15.65 -5.39
N GLN A 7 0.28 16.76 -5.38
CA GLN A 7 0.73 17.42 -4.14
C GLN A 7 -0.36 18.35 -3.58
N GLU A 8 -1.61 17.89 -3.45
CA GLU A 8 -2.64 18.66 -2.76
C GLU A 8 -3.44 17.77 -1.80
N LYS A 9 -3.16 17.99 -0.51
CA LYS A 9 -3.79 17.41 0.68
C LYS A 9 -3.31 16.02 1.04
N HIS A 10 -2.20 16.02 1.78
CA HIS A 10 -1.90 15.07 2.85
C HIS A 10 -3.00 15.16 3.93
N CYS A 11 -4.25 14.86 3.56
CA CYS A 11 -5.26 14.46 4.53
C CYS A 11 -4.71 13.19 5.18
N GLN A 12 -4.85 13.09 6.50
CA GLN A 12 -4.36 11.99 7.33
C GLN A 12 -5.15 10.68 7.09
N ILE A 13 -5.46 10.38 5.83
CA ILE A 13 -6.08 9.16 5.34
C ILE A 13 -4.95 8.46 4.58
N ILE A 14 -4.21 7.61 5.29
CA ILE A 14 -3.16 6.78 4.69
C ILE A 14 -3.84 5.90 3.66
N ASP A 15 -3.49 6.08 2.38
CA ASP A 15 -4.05 5.26 1.31
C ASP A 15 -3.62 3.79 1.52
N PRO A 16 -4.56 2.84 1.61
CA PRO A 16 -4.26 1.44 1.85
C PRO A 16 -3.38 0.82 0.77
N ILE A 17 -3.50 1.32 -0.46
CA ILE A 17 -2.74 0.89 -1.63
C ILE A 17 -1.29 1.36 -1.49
N GLU A 18 -1.07 2.61 -1.09
CA GLU A 18 0.28 3.13 -0.83
C GLU A 18 0.99 2.34 0.27
N ASN A 19 0.29 2.04 1.37
CA ASN A 19 0.84 1.23 2.46
C ASN A 19 1.12 -0.23 2.04
N TYR A 20 0.31 -0.79 1.13
CA TYR A 20 0.60 -2.08 0.52
C TYR A 20 1.89 -2.03 -0.32
N PHE A 21 2.07 -0.97 -1.11
CA PHE A 21 3.27 -0.80 -1.94
C PHE A 21 4.54 -0.61 -1.11
N GLU A 22 4.48 0.13 -0.01
CA GLU A 22 5.58 0.24 0.94
C GLU A 22 5.91 -1.12 1.59
N CYS A 23 4.87 -1.88 1.96
CA CYS A 23 5.05 -3.21 2.56
C CYS A 23 5.67 -4.21 1.57
N ILE A 24 5.13 -4.31 0.35
CA ILE A 24 5.55 -5.33 -0.62
C ILE A 24 6.97 -5.08 -1.15
N THR A 25 7.39 -3.82 -1.25
CA THR A 25 8.77 -3.46 -1.63
C THR A 25 9.81 -3.85 -0.59
N SER A 26 9.38 -4.05 0.66
CA SER A 26 10.22 -4.54 1.75
C SER A 26 10.22 -6.07 1.90
N CYS A 27 9.42 -6.79 1.10
CA CYS A 27 9.30 -8.24 1.15
C CYS A 27 10.12 -8.95 0.07
N ASP A 28 10.62 -10.15 0.39
CA ASP A 28 11.01 -11.12 -0.65
C ASP A 28 9.73 -11.74 -1.24
N ILE A 29 9.62 -11.77 -2.57
CA ILE A 29 8.45 -12.33 -3.27
C ILE A 29 8.27 -13.84 -3.03
N SER A 30 9.33 -14.52 -2.60
CA SER A 30 9.31 -15.93 -2.22
C SER A 30 8.80 -16.13 -0.79
N ASP A 31 8.82 -15.10 0.06
CA ASP A 31 8.27 -15.15 1.40
C ASP A 31 6.77 -14.88 1.38
N GLY A 32 6.01 -15.96 1.16
CA GLY A 32 4.55 -15.94 1.17
C GLY A 32 3.93 -15.42 2.49
N LYS A 33 4.64 -15.49 3.63
CA LYS A 33 4.16 -14.92 4.89
C LYS A 33 4.26 -13.39 4.87
N CYS A 34 5.34 -12.85 4.30
CA CYS A 34 5.52 -11.42 4.12
C CYS A 34 4.43 -10.84 3.21
N ILE A 35 4.21 -11.46 2.05
CA ILE A 35 3.14 -11.08 1.12
C ILE A 35 1.77 -11.14 1.78
N SER A 36 1.47 -12.22 2.51
CA SER A 36 0.18 -12.37 3.19
C SER A 36 -0.09 -11.22 4.17
N ARG A 37 0.92 -10.79 4.94
CA ARG A 37 0.80 -9.64 5.84
C ARG A 37 0.53 -8.33 5.10
N CYS A 38 1.16 -8.13 3.94
CA CYS A 38 0.91 -6.94 3.13
C CYS A 38 -0.51 -6.93 2.55
N VAL A 39 -1.03 -8.07 2.11
CA VAL A 39 -2.41 -8.16 1.59
C VAL A 39 -3.46 -7.85 2.66
N GLU A 40 -3.19 -8.16 3.93
CA GLU A 40 -4.11 -7.82 5.04
C GLU A 40 -4.25 -6.29 5.23
N ILE A 41 -3.27 -5.48 4.81
CA ILE A 41 -3.37 -4.01 4.83
C ILE A 41 -4.50 -3.53 3.91
N LEU A 42 -4.63 -4.15 2.73
CA LEU A 42 -5.69 -3.83 1.77
C LEU A 42 -7.07 -4.20 2.32
N LYS A 43 -7.18 -5.37 2.97
CA LYS A 43 -8.46 -5.87 3.51
C LYS A 43 -9.03 -5.07 4.67
N ARG A 44 -8.18 -4.42 5.49
CA ARG A 44 -8.64 -3.63 6.63
C ARG A 44 -9.46 -2.39 6.25
N ASN A 45 -9.43 -1.99 4.99
CA ASN A 45 -10.14 -0.81 4.49
C ASN A 45 -11.40 -1.17 3.67
N ASP A 46 -11.69 -2.46 3.51
CA ASP A 46 -12.86 -2.97 2.78
C ASP A 46 -14.04 -3.32 3.72
N ASN A 47 -13.92 -3.05 5.03
CA ASN A 47 -14.98 -3.27 6.05
C ASN A 47 -15.55 -1.96 6.60
#